data_AF-A0A925N948-F1
#
_entry.id   AF-A0A925N948-F1
#
_cell.length_a   1.000
_cell.length_b   1.000
_cell.length_c   1.000
_cell.angle_alpha   90.00
_cell.angle_beta   90.00
_cell.angle_gamma   90.00
#
_symmetry.space_group_name_H-M   'P 1'
#
loop_
_entity.id
_entity.type
_entity.pdbx_description
1 polymer ?
#
loop_
_entity_poly.entity_id
_entity_poly.type
_entity_poly.pdbx_seq_one_letter_code
_entity_poly.pdbx_strand_id
1 'polypeptide(L)' 'SGHASTPGKVIGPSFAAEEVADVIEAVLDTYREQRTAASERFIDTVNRIGLDPFKTAANAQRRATAKAE' A
#
# COMPACT_ATOMS: atom_id res chain seq x y z
N SER A 1 -24.62 -11.64 2.83
CA SER A 1 -24.34 -10.66 1.77
C SER A 1 -22.87 -10.70 1.42
N GLY A 2 -22.52 -11.16 0.21
CA GLY A 2 -21.13 -11.22 -0.25
C GLY A 2 -20.67 -9.81 -0.63
N HIS A 3 -19.53 -9.37 -0.09
CA HIS A 3 -18.90 -8.14 -0.56
C HIS A 3 -18.45 -8.37 -2.00
N ALA A 4 -18.90 -7.53 -2.94
CA ALA A 4 -18.44 -7.58 -4.31
C ALA A 4 -16.92 -7.35 -4.33
N SER A 5 -16.17 -8.25 -4.98
CA SER A 5 -14.74 -8.06 -5.17
C SER A 5 -14.49 -6.89 -6.11
N THR A 6 -13.63 -5.97 -5.69
CA THR A 6 -13.20 -4.83 -6.51
C THR A 6 -11.77 -5.07 -6.97
N PRO A 7 -11.46 -4.90 -8.27
CA PRO A 7 -10.09 -4.91 -8.75
C PRO A 7 -9.24 -3.84 -8.06
N GLY A 8 -7.97 -4.18 -7.77
CA GLY A 8 -6.99 -3.19 -7.32
C GLY A 8 -6.68 -2.16 -8.40
N LYS A 9 -6.13 -1.01 -7.99
CA LYS A 9 -5.60 0.01 -8.91
C LYS A 9 -4.07 -0.08 -8.97
N VAL A 10 -3.49 0.13 -10.14
CA VAL A 10 -2.03 0.25 -10.28
C VAL A 10 -1.54 1.48 -9.52
N ILE A 11 -0.50 1.29 -8.71
CA ILE A 11 0.12 2.33 -7.89
C ILE A 11 1.57 2.49 -8.33
N GLY A 12 1.82 3.53 -9.13
CA GLY A 12 3.18 3.96 -9.50
C GLY A 12 3.97 2.97 -10.38
N PRO A 13 5.26 3.28 -10.65
CA PRO A 13 6.17 2.39 -11.35
C PRO A 13 6.49 1.14 -10.50
N SER A 14 6.95 0.09 -11.17
CA SER A 14 7.41 -1.15 -10.54
C SER A 14 8.54 -0.92 -9.55
N PHE A 15 8.69 -1.83 -8.59
CA PHE A 15 9.81 -1.87 -7.64
C PHE A 15 10.83 -2.94 -8.04
N ALA A 16 12.09 -2.75 -7.66
CA ALA A 16 13.13 -3.76 -7.80
C ALA A 16 12.80 -4.96 -6.91
N ALA A 17 13.16 -6.17 -7.35
CA ALA A 17 12.80 -7.40 -6.65
C ALA A 17 13.25 -7.41 -5.18
N GLU A 18 14.43 -6.85 -4.89
CA GLU A 18 14.99 -6.76 -3.54
C GLU A 18 14.26 -5.75 -2.62
N GLU A 19 13.42 -4.87 -3.17
CA GLU A 19 12.66 -3.88 -2.40
C GLU A 19 11.24 -4.35 -2.08
N VAL A 20 10.75 -5.41 -2.75
CA VAL A 20 9.33 -5.81 -2.69
C VAL A 20 8.90 -6.14 -1.26
N ALA A 21 9.74 -6.79 -0.47
CA ALA A 21 9.42 -7.14 0.91
C ALA A 21 9.20 -5.88 1.76
N ASP A 22 10.16 -4.95 1.73
CA ASP A 22 10.10 -3.68 2.49
C ASP A 22 8.89 -2.83 2.06
N VAL A 23 8.57 -2.81 0.76
CA VAL A 23 7.40 -2.10 0.22
C VAL A 23 6.10 -2.67 0.77
N ILE A 24 5.97 -4.01 0.79
CA ILE A 24 4.78 -4.67 1.34
C ILE A 24 4.65 -4.38 2.83
N GLU A 25 5.75 -4.44 3.58
CA GLU A 25 5.77 -4.13 5.01
C GLU A 25 5.30 -2.69 5.27
N ALA A 26 5.85 -1.70 4.56
CA ALA A 26 5.45 -0.30 4.68
C ALA A 26 3.96 -0.09 4.39
N VAL A 27 3.39 -0.80 3.41
CA VAL A 27 1.95 -0.74 3.09
C VAL A 27 1.10 -1.34 4.21
N LEU A 28 1.52 -2.49 4.76
CA LEU A 28 0.80 -3.16 5.84
C LEU A 28 0.88 -2.37 7.15
N ASP A 29 2.00 -1.73 7.44
CA ASP A 29 2.16 -0.90 8.63
C ASP A 29 1.34 0.38 8.52
N THR A 30 1.34 1.03 7.36
CA THR A 30 0.43 2.15 7.08
C THR A 30 -1.03 1.75 7.33
N TYR A 31 -1.44 0.56 6.89
CA TYR A 31 -2.79 0.07 7.19
C TYR A 31 -3.04 -0.12 8.69
N ARG A 32 -2.10 -0.74 9.42
CA ARG A 32 -2.24 -0.99 10.85
C ARG A 32 -2.28 0.29 11.68
N GLU A 33 -1.53 1.30 11.27
CA GLU A 33 -1.49 2.62 11.92
C GLU A 33 -2.76 3.43 11.64
N GLN A 34 -3.29 3.35 10.42
CA GLN A 34 -4.40 4.20 9.98
C GLN A 34 -5.79 3.60 10.25
N ARG A 35 -5.89 2.28 10.47
CA ARG A 35 -7.17 1.65 10.82
C ARG A 35 -7.64 2.12 12.20
N THR A 36 -8.93 2.36 12.29
CA THR A 36 -9.62 2.86 13.49
C THR A 36 -10.10 1.74 14.40
N ALA A 37 -10.19 0.52 13.89
CA ALA A 37 -10.56 -0.66 14.65
C ALA A 37 -9.82 -1.90 14.13
N ALA A 38 -9.62 -2.89 14.98
CA ALA A 38 -8.99 -4.16 14.58
C ALA A 38 -9.81 -4.93 13.52
N SER A 39 -11.12 -4.67 13.43
CA SER A 39 -12.04 -5.28 12.47
C SER A 39 -12.17 -4.52 11.14
N GLU A 40 -11.69 -3.28 11.06
CA GLU A 40 -11.69 -2.51 9.81
C GLU A 40 -10.76 -3.21 8.82
N ARG A 41 -11.23 -3.52 7.61
CA ARG A 41 -10.41 -4.20 6.59
C ARG A 41 -9.54 -3.20 5.85
N PHE A 42 -8.52 -3.71 5.17
CA PHE A 42 -7.63 -2.92 4.33
C PHE A 42 -8.38 -2.04 3.31
N ILE A 43 -9.30 -2.63 2.53
CA ILE A 43 -10.05 -1.89 1.51
C ILE A 43 -10.95 -0.81 2.10
N ASP A 44 -11.51 -1.05 3.29
CA ASP A 44 -12.35 -0.06 3.98
C ASP A 44 -11.49 1.13 4.44
N THR A 45 -10.27 0.86 4.92
CA THR A 45 -9.29 1.89 5.28
C THR A 45 -8.90 2.72 4.06
N VAL A 46 -8.57 2.06 2.94
CA VAL A 46 -8.23 2.73 1.66
C VAL A 46 -9.37 3.60 1.16
N ASN A 47 -10.62 3.12 1.24
CA ASN A 47 -11.79 3.89 0.81
C ASN A 47 -12.01 5.14 1.67
N ARG A 48 -11.70 5.07 2.97
CA ARG A 48 -11.89 6.16 3.93
C ARG A 48 -10.83 7.25 3.81
N ILE A 49 -9.55 6.88 3.72
CA ILE A 49 -8.42 7.83 3.77
C ILE A 49 -7.78 8.10 2.40
N GLY A 50 -8.17 7.34 1.38
CA GLY A 50 -7.53 7.37 0.06
C GLY A 50 -6.23 6.55 0.01
N LEU A 51 -5.66 6.48 -1.19
CA LEU A 51 -4.45 5.68 -1.45
C LEU A 51 -3.15 6.41 -1.07
N ASP A 52 -3.16 7.73 -0.98
CA ASP A 52 -1.93 8.53 -0.97
C ASP A 52 -1.00 8.26 0.22
N PRO A 53 -1.49 7.99 1.45
CA PRO A 53 -0.62 7.55 2.54
C PRO A 53 0.14 6.26 2.21
N PHE A 54 -0.55 5.28 1.61
CA PHE A 54 0.05 4.01 1.20
C PHE A 54 1.07 4.19 0.08
N LYS A 55 0.77 5.05 -0.92
CA LYS A 55 1.72 5.35 -2.00
C LYS A 55 2.98 6.00 -1.45
N THR A 56 2.82 6.94 -0.52
CA THR A 56 3.94 7.66 0.09
C THR A 56 4.86 6.71 0.84
N ALA A 57 4.30 5.84 1.68
CA ALA A 57 5.05 4.84 2.42
C ALA A 57 5.79 3.84 1.50
N ALA A 58 5.09 3.31 0.48
CA ALA A 58 5.69 2.42 -0.51
C ALA A 58 6.83 3.09 -1.29
N ASN A 59 6.61 4.32 -1.77
CA ASN A 59 7.61 5.07 -2.55
C ASN A 59 8.85 5.42 -1.72
N ALA A 60 8.72 5.59 -0.40
CA ALA A 60 9.85 5.85 0.50
C ALA A 60 10.85 4.68 0.57
N GLN A 61 10.45 3.47 0.15
CA GLN A 61 11.32 2.29 0.13
C GLN A 61 12.15 2.16 -1.16
N ARG A 62 12.03 3.10 -2.12
CA ARG A 62 12.85 3.08 -3.34
C ARG A 62 14.32 3.42 -3.01
N ARG A 63 15.18 2.43 -3.13
CA ARG A 63 16.64 2.50 -2.96
C ARG A 63 17.39 2.22 -4.26
N ALA A 64 17.00 1.18 -4.98
CA ALA A 64 17.55 0.77 -6.27
C ALA A 64 16.68 1.19 -7.46
N THR A 65 15.35 1.21 -7.31
CA THR A 65 14.42 1.59 -8.40
C THR A 65 14.61 3.03 -8.87
N ALA A 66 14.81 3.98 -7.93
CA ALA A 66 14.99 5.40 -8.27
C ALA A 66 16.31 5.71 -9.02
N LYS A 67 17.25 4.75 -9.05
CA LYS A 67 18.55 4.89 -9.70
C LYS A 67 18.59 4.31 -11.12
N ALA A 68 17.54 3.59 -11.50
CA ALA A 68 17.42 2.91 -12.80
C ALA A 68 16.64 3.76 -13.84
N GLU A 69 16.15 4.95 -13.46
CA GLU A 69 15.55 5.95 -14.35
C GLU A 69 16.57 6.99 -14.82
#